data_AF-A0A1S1Y510-F1
#
_entry.id   AF-A0A1S1Y510-F1
#
_cell.length_a   1.000
_cell.length_b   1.000
_cell.length_c   1.000
_cell.angle_alpha   90.00
_cell.angle_beta   90.00
_cell.angle_gamma   90.00
#
_symmetry.space_group_name_H-M   'P 1'
#
loop_
_entity.id
_entity.type
_entity.pdbx_description
1 polymer ?
#
loop_
_entity_poly.entity_id
_entity_poly.type
_entity_poly.pdbx_seq_one_letter_code
_entity_poly.pdbx_strand_id
1 'polypeptide(L)'
;MLSLLLTMLINTPLQATEYIYRDLMANSLAPAHCDAEPKARDAAAKPYNIERFSKKFCQTQGYGWHVEEIKTAGNTVCDSCGNQADLKRCHQEDIVVSCKRIKPGTVGMLPGKG
;
A
#
# COMPACT_ATOMS: atom_id res chain seq x y z
N MET A 1 -38.40 51.77 -7.11
CA MET A 1 -37.78 50.73 -7.95
C MET A 1 -36.77 49.99 -7.07
N LEU A 2 -37.22 48.92 -6.42
CA LEU A 2 -36.49 48.15 -5.43
C LEU A 2 -36.17 46.78 -6.07
N SER A 3 -35.11 46.74 -6.86
CA SER A 3 -34.66 45.52 -7.54
C SER A 3 -33.20 45.29 -7.18
N LEU A 4 -32.95 44.84 -5.95
CA LEU A 4 -31.66 44.32 -5.54
C LEU A 4 -31.93 43.10 -4.65
N LEU A 5 -31.13 42.05 -4.86
CA LEU A 5 -31.04 40.83 -4.05
C LEU A 5 -32.04 39.72 -4.36
N LEU A 6 -31.79 38.95 -5.43
CA LEU A 6 -32.10 37.51 -5.38
C LEU A 6 -31.19 36.66 -6.27
N THR A 7 -29.89 36.74 -6.03
CA THR A 7 -28.91 35.73 -6.47
C THR A 7 -28.23 35.12 -5.25
N MET A 8 -29.00 34.41 -4.42
CA MET A 8 -28.41 33.46 -3.50
C MET A 8 -27.94 32.24 -4.31
N LEU A 9 -26.66 32.27 -4.64
CA LEU A 9 -25.88 31.14 -5.12
C LEU A 9 -26.10 29.98 -4.14
N ILE A 10 -26.71 28.91 -4.63
CA ILE A 10 -26.88 27.66 -3.91
C ILE A 10 -25.49 27.01 -3.84
N ASN A 11 -24.71 27.39 -2.84
CA ASN A 11 -23.37 26.86 -2.62
C ASN A 11 -23.51 25.51 -1.91
N THR A 12 -23.85 24.46 -2.66
CA THR A 12 -23.73 23.09 -2.14
C THR A 12 -22.24 22.81 -1.94
N PRO A 13 -21.76 22.54 -0.71
CA PRO A 13 -20.40 22.08 -0.55
C PRO A 13 -20.31 20.73 -1.26
N LEU A 14 -19.60 20.68 -2.39
CA LEU A 14 -19.04 19.42 -2.88
C LEU A 14 -18.16 18.89 -1.74
N GLN A 15 -18.67 17.91 -1.00
CA GLN A 15 -17.89 17.17 -0.03
C GLN A 15 -16.77 16.48 -0.81
N ALA A 16 -15.61 17.11 -0.86
CA ALA A 16 -14.43 16.52 -1.47
C ALA A 16 -14.07 15.28 -0.66
N THR A 17 -13.87 14.15 -1.34
CA THR A 17 -13.36 12.94 -0.69
C THR A 17 -11.99 13.26 -0.10
N GLU A 18 -11.93 13.45 1.21
CA GLU A 18 -10.64 13.61 1.88
C GLU A 18 -9.98 12.23 2.04
N TYR A 19 -8.66 12.22 1.92
CA TYR A 19 -7.86 11.02 2.05
C TYR A 19 -6.87 11.16 3.21
N ILE A 20 -6.63 10.05 3.89
CA ILE A 20 -5.57 9.91 4.89
C ILE A 20 -4.45 9.12 4.24
N TYR A 21 -3.24 9.65 4.35
CA TYR A 21 -2.02 9.03 3.86
C TYR A 21 -1.16 8.58 5.03
N ARG A 22 -0.39 7.51 4.85
CA ARG A 22 0.62 7.09 5.81
C ARG A 22 1.73 6.33 5.13
N ASP A 23 2.95 6.70 5.46
CA ASP A 23 4.13 5.93 5.08
C ASP A 23 4.33 4.77 6.06
N LEU A 24 4.54 3.59 5.51
CA LEU A 24 4.87 2.37 6.25
C LEU A 24 6.20 1.83 5.75
N MET A 25 7.06 1.42 6.68
CA MET A 25 8.26 0.65 6.39
C MET A 25 8.06 -0.77 6.91
N ALA A 26 8.25 -1.77 6.07
CA ALA A 26 8.06 -3.17 6.44
C ALA A 26 8.89 -4.13 5.59
N ASN A 27 9.08 -5.34 6.14
CA ASN A 27 9.79 -6.42 5.47
C ASN A 27 8.77 -7.34 4.79
N SER A 28 9.10 -7.77 3.57
CA SER A 28 8.37 -8.84 2.88
C SER A 28 8.61 -10.19 3.57
N LEU A 29 7.76 -11.18 3.29
CA LEU A 29 7.95 -12.53 3.79
C LEU A 29 8.83 -13.32 2.82
N ALA A 30 9.88 -13.96 3.36
CA ALA A 30 10.67 -14.92 2.60
C ALA A 30 9.79 -16.10 2.15
N PRO A 31 9.98 -16.61 0.91
CA PRO A 31 9.20 -17.73 0.39
C PRO A 31 9.43 -19.00 1.21
N ALA A 32 8.45 -19.92 1.21
CA ALA A 32 8.52 -21.21 1.94
C ALA A 32 9.69 -22.11 1.47
N HIS A 33 9.97 -22.08 0.17
CA HIS A 33 10.98 -22.89 -0.48
C HIS A 33 12.34 -22.22 -0.47
N CYS A 34 13.36 -23.04 -0.68
CA CYS A 34 14.75 -22.68 -0.81
C CYS A 34 15.16 -22.72 -2.27
N ASP A 35 16.00 -21.78 -2.70
CA ASP A 35 16.51 -21.73 -4.06
C ASP A 35 17.99 -21.34 -4.08
N ALA A 36 18.66 -21.56 -5.20
CA ALA A 36 20.01 -21.03 -5.40
C ALA A 36 20.00 -19.51 -5.19
N GLU A 37 21.00 -18.98 -4.49
CA GLU A 37 21.06 -17.56 -4.10
C GLU A 37 20.70 -16.56 -5.21
N PRO A 38 21.27 -16.62 -6.43
CA PRO A 38 20.90 -15.66 -7.48
C PRO A 38 19.42 -15.71 -7.83
N LYS A 39 18.85 -16.92 -7.95
CA LYS A 39 17.42 -17.11 -8.23
C LYS A 39 16.55 -16.62 -7.08
N ALA A 40 16.96 -16.87 -5.84
CA ALA A 40 16.22 -16.42 -4.65
C ALA A 40 16.22 -14.89 -4.55
N ARG A 41 17.36 -14.23 -4.83
CA ARG A 41 17.47 -12.77 -4.87
C ARG A 41 16.60 -12.16 -5.95
N ASP A 42 16.65 -12.70 -7.18
CA ASP A 42 15.84 -12.22 -8.30
C ASP A 42 14.34 -12.38 -8.02
N ALA A 43 13.95 -13.50 -7.40
CA ALA A 43 12.57 -13.72 -7.00
C ALA A 43 12.13 -12.70 -5.93
N ALA A 44 12.94 -12.45 -4.90
CA ALA A 44 12.63 -11.48 -3.85
C ALA A 44 12.54 -10.05 -4.39
N ALA A 45 13.40 -9.66 -5.34
CA ALA A 45 13.45 -8.32 -5.93
C ALA A 45 12.44 -8.09 -7.06
N LYS A 46 11.65 -9.12 -7.41
CA LYS A 46 10.68 -9.03 -8.49
C LYS A 46 9.63 -7.94 -8.18
N PRO A 47 9.37 -6.99 -9.11
CA PRO A 47 8.39 -5.91 -8.90
C PRO A 47 7.01 -6.41 -8.45
N TYR A 48 6.56 -7.54 -9.02
CA TYR A 48 5.32 -8.20 -8.62
C TYR A 48 5.26 -8.52 -7.11
N ASN A 49 6.36 -9.01 -6.53
CA ASN A 49 6.40 -9.35 -5.11
C ASN A 49 6.40 -8.08 -4.25
N ILE A 50 7.16 -7.06 -4.64
CA ILE A 50 7.18 -5.77 -3.95
C ILE A 50 5.77 -5.17 -3.93
N GLU A 51 5.09 -5.09 -5.08
CA GLU A 51 3.70 -4.60 -5.16
C GLU A 51 2.72 -5.43 -4.31
N ARG A 52 2.82 -6.76 -4.37
CA ARG A 52 1.96 -7.67 -3.61
C ARG A 52 2.11 -7.44 -2.10
N PHE A 53 3.34 -7.32 -1.61
CA PHE A 53 3.61 -7.09 -0.20
C PHE A 53 3.25 -5.66 0.21
N SER A 54 3.52 -4.65 -0.61
CA SER A 54 3.09 -3.26 -0.37
C SER A 54 1.58 -3.15 -0.17
N LYS A 55 0.77 -3.81 -1.01
CA LYS A 55 -0.69 -3.88 -0.84
C LYS A 55 -1.07 -4.55 0.49
N LYS A 56 -0.40 -5.65 0.82
CA LYS A 56 -0.64 -6.37 2.09
C LYS A 56 -0.28 -5.50 3.31
N PHE A 57 0.80 -4.73 3.25
CA PHE A 57 1.18 -3.80 4.32
C PHE A 57 0.08 -2.77 4.56
N CYS A 58 -0.37 -2.06 3.52
CA CYS A 58 -1.47 -1.11 3.63
C CYS A 58 -2.76 -1.75 4.14
N GLN A 59 -3.08 -2.96 3.66
CA GLN A 59 -4.27 -3.68 4.09
C GLN A 59 -4.22 -4.02 5.59
N THR A 60 -3.11 -4.54 6.07
CA THR A 60 -2.94 -4.91 7.49
C THR A 60 -2.97 -3.71 8.44
N GLN A 61 -2.66 -2.51 7.94
CA GLN A 61 -2.76 -1.26 8.71
C GLN A 61 -4.12 -0.55 8.56
N GLY A 62 -5.11 -1.18 7.91
CA GLY A 62 -6.46 -0.62 7.76
C GLY A 62 -6.60 0.43 6.66
N TYR A 63 -5.63 0.52 5.73
CA TYR A 63 -5.70 1.39 4.56
C TYR A 63 -6.32 0.69 3.33
N GLY A 64 -6.66 -0.59 3.45
CA GLY A 64 -7.21 -1.38 2.35
C GLY A 64 -6.16 -1.71 1.30
N TRP A 65 -6.62 -1.93 0.06
CA TRP A 65 -5.76 -2.41 -1.03
C TRP A 65 -5.07 -1.28 -1.82
N HIS A 66 -5.36 -0.02 -1.48
CA HIS A 66 -4.90 1.13 -2.24
C HIS A 66 -3.52 1.58 -1.75
N VAL A 67 -2.54 1.41 -2.63
CA VAL A 67 -1.19 1.94 -2.49
C VAL A 67 -1.14 3.22 -3.32
N GLU A 68 -0.75 4.34 -2.71
CA GLU A 68 -0.51 5.57 -3.46
C GLU A 68 0.83 5.48 -4.20
N GLU A 69 1.88 5.06 -3.49
CA GLU A 69 3.23 5.01 -4.03
C GLU A 69 4.10 3.98 -3.28
N ILE A 70 5.00 3.32 -4.00
CA ILE A 70 6.10 2.56 -3.40
C ILE A 70 7.34 3.44 -3.48
N LYS A 71 7.75 4.04 -2.36
CA LYS A 71 8.85 5.01 -2.30
C LYS A 71 10.22 4.35 -2.43
N THR A 72 10.37 3.14 -1.90
CA THR A 72 11.55 2.30 -2.13
C THR A 72 11.18 0.83 -2.09
N ALA A 73 11.88 0.04 -2.90
CA ALA A 73 11.78 -1.42 -2.92
C ALA A 73 12.55 -2.09 -1.77
N GLY A 74 13.37 -1.33 -1.03
CA GLY A 74 14.17 -1.85 0.06
C GLY A 74 15.41 -2.62 -0.38
N ASN A 75 15.93 -3.46 0.50
CA ASN A 75 17.15 -4.24 0.31
C ASN A 75 16.85 -5.74 0.31
N THR A 76 17.49 -6.47 -0.61
CA THR A 76 17.35 -7.93 -0.66
C THR A 76 18.29 -8.60 0.33
N VAL A 77 17.73 -9.25 1.34
CA VAL A 77 18.45 -10.00 2.38
C VAL A 77 18.14 -11.48 2.21
N CYS A 78 19.13 -12.34 2.47
CA CYS A 78 19.05 -13.77 2.26
C CYS A 78 19.49 -14.55 3.48
N ASP A 79 18.65 -15.47 3.94
CA ASP A 79 18.93 -16.40 5.01
C ASP A 79 19.31 -17.79 4.49
N SER A 80 20.15 -18.50 5.24
CA SER A 80 20.54 -19.87 4.94
C SER A 80 19.39 -20.85 5.15
N CYS A 81 19.25 -21.82 4.24
CA CYS A 81 18.25 -22.88 4.33
C CYS A 81 18.68 -24.05 5.22
N GLY A 82 18.81 -23.82 6.52
CA GLY A 82 19.16 -24.89 7.48
C GLY A 82 20.39 -25.67 7.03
N ASN A 83 20.23 -26.98 6.78
CA ASN A 83 21.33 -27.88 6.40
C ASN A 83 21.75 -27.80 4.91
N GLN A 84 21.07 -26.99 4.10
CA GLN A 84 21.39 -26.83 2.68
C GLN A 84 22.17 -25.53 2.48
N ALA A 85 23.50 -25.61 2.64
CA ALA A 85 24.39 -24.44 2.63
C ALA A 85 24.31 -23.61 1.34
N ASP A 86 24.09 -24.29 0.21
CA ASP A 86 24.04 -23.68 -1.13
C ASP A 86 22.68 -23.05 -1.47
N LEU A 87 21.65 -23.31 -0.66
CA LEU A 87 20.32 -22.75 -0.87
C LEU A 87 20.01 -21.63 0.12
N LYS A 88 19.31 -20.62 -0.38
CA LYS A 88 18.92 -19.41 0.34
C LYS A 88 17.43 -19.16 0.25
N ARG A 89 16.91 -18.40 1.21
CA ARG A 89 15.57 -17.77 1.17
C ARG A 89 15.80 -16.29 1.27
N CYS A 90 15.37 -15.54 0.27
CA CYS A 90 15.57 -14.11 0.26
C CYS A 90 14.23 -13.38 0.38
N HIS A 91 14.27 -12.21 1.00
CA HIS A 91 13.17 -11.27 1.14
C HIS A 91 13.68 -9.84 0.96
N GLN A 92 12.78 -8.91 0.68
CA GLN A 92 13.04 -7.48 0.82
C GLN A 92 12.84 -7.01 2.26
N GLU A 93 13.78 -6.24 2.76
CA GLU A 93 13.71 -5.46 4.00
C GLU A 93 13.56 -3.97 3.68
N ASP A 94 12.89 -3.23 4.57
CA ASP A 94 12.74 -1.78 4.46
C ASP A 94 12.02 -1.29 3.18
N ILE A 95 11.01 -2.04 2.73
CA ILE A 95 10.10 -1.51 1.70
C ILE A 95 9.34 -0.35 2.33
N VAL A 96 9.43 0.84 1.73
CA VAL A 96 8.65 2.02 2.15
C VAL A 96 7.51 2.24 1.17
N VAL A 97 6.28 2.22 1.68
CA VAL A 97 5.06 2.41 0.91
C VAL A 97 4.21 3.53 1.50
N SER A 98 3.69 4.40 0.64
CA SER A 98 2.65 5.37 0.98
C SER A 98 1.29 4.72 0.77
N CYS A 99 0.58 4.49 1.87
CA CYS A 99 -0.77 3.96 1.88
C CYS A 99 -1.79 5.10 1.89
N LYS A 100 -2.92 4.89 1.21
CA LYS A 100 -4.00 5.88 1.13
C LYS A 100 -5.34 5.24 1.38
N ARG A 101 -6.16 5.90 2.18
CA ARG A 101 -7.56 5.52 2.41
C ARG A 101 -8.44 6.74 2.50
N ILE A 102 -9.72 6.58 2.20
CA ILE A 102 -10.71 7.64 2.42
C ILE A 102 -10.82 7.92 3.92
N LYS A 103 -10.85 9.20 4.30
CA LYS A 103 -11.07 9.62 5.68
C LYS A 103 -12.50 9.19 6.08
N PRO A 104 -12.67 8.48 7.21
CA PRO A 104 -14.00 8.14 7.69
C PRO A 104 -14.87 9.39 7.83
N GLY A 105 -16.09 9.35 7.26
CA GLY A 105 -17.06 10.44 7.33
C GLY A 105 -16.98 11.49 6.22
N THR A 106 -16.05 11.42 5.26
CA THR A 106 -15.93 12.42 4.18
C THR A 106 -16.62 12.03 2.88
N VAL A 107 -17.01 10.77 2.76
CA VAL A 107 -18.01 10.33 1.79
C VAL A 107 -19.21 9.87 2.59
N GLY A 108 -20.39 10.41 2.28
CA GLY A 108 -21.63 9.86 2.81
C GLY A 108 -21.63 8.36 2.52
N MET A 109 -21.70 7.56 3.59
CA MET A 109 -21.68 6.09 3.57
C MET A 109 -22.37 5.60 2.31
N LEU A 110 -21.60 5.06 1.34
CA LEU A 110 -22.19 4.50 0.12
C LEU A 110 -23.22 3.48 0.61
N PRO A 111 -24.53 3.69 0.39
CA PRO A 111 -25.51 2.72 0.79
C PRO A 111 -25.20 1.45 0.00
N GLY A 112 -24.59 0.49 0.69
CA GLY A 112 -24.58 -0.88 0.23
C GLY A 112 -26.05 -1.24 0.08
N LYS A 113 -26.52 -1.33 -1.16
CA LYS A 113 -27.73 -2.08 -1.43
C LYS A 113 -27.39 -3.51 -1.02
N GLY A 114 -27.83 -3.87 0.19
CA GLY A 114 -27.92 -5.26 0.62
C GLY A 114 -28.87 -6.05 -0.26
#